data_AF-A0A368JJJ3-F1
#
_entry.id   AF-A0A368JJJ3-F1
#
_cell.length_a   1.000
_cell.length_b   1.000
_cell.length_c   1.000
_cell.angle_alpha   90.00
_cell.angle_beta   90.00
_cell.angle_gamma   90.00
#
_symmetry.space_group_name_H-M   'P 1'
#
loop_
_entity.id
_entity.type
_entity.pdbx_description
1 polymer ?
#
loop_
_entity_poly.entity_id
_entity_poly.type
_entity_poly.pdbx_seq_one_letter_code
_entity_poly.pdbx_strand_id
1 'polypeptide(L)'
;MIEQRFKMIEIRYQTALVVPPPYAHFFTLQLHPTNDGRLSINLTMTYTDREELDEEEITGEGFSMNDDYQWAGHLPAIWEQTVSDLARKTQLKTFNEEKLSDNQDYFLVTIETYAQGSQSGTPSQRSEWQFLSQELIQAVYEVSGKEKPFEATYLEIESGNRTEAHLTASFAGREVRLETRRANQPQAKTLPWKELKALMEVFFAVDYNSEEALLDVPRKPGRYLNLGTPEWYETGTAIIGDEGAVSKLRKVLVRLIQS
;
A
#
# COMPACT_ATOMS: atom_id res chain seq x y z
N MET A 1 -28.42 19.58 -9.21
CA MET A 1 -27.12 19.46 -9.89
C MET A 1 -26.99 18.00 -10.30
N ILE A 2 -26.85 17.70 -11.60
CA ILE A 2 -26.59 16.33 -12.04
C ILE A 2 -25.18 16.02 -11.56
N GLU A 3 -25.08 15.07 -10.63
CA GLU A 3 -23.80 14.63 -10.10
C GLU A 3 -22.96 14.11 -11.27
N GLN A 4 -21.76 14.66 -11.46
CA GLN A 4 -20.79 14.18 -12.45
C GLN A 4 -20.20 12.84 -11.97
N ARG A 5 -21.04 11.82 -11.86
CA ARG A 5 -20.61 10.46 -11.58
C ARG A 5 -19.95 9.90 -12.83
N PHE A 6 -18.77 9.31 -12.68
CA PHE A 6 -18.14 8.60 -13.78
C PHE A 6 -18.94 7.33 -14.10
N LYS A 7 -18.84 6.86 -15.34
CA LYS A 7 -19.35 5.57 -15.81
C LYS A 7 -18.21 4.55 -15.89
N MET A 8 -17.04 5.01 -16.31
CA MET A 8 -15.82 4.21 -16.39
C MET A 8 -14.61 5.12 -16.17
N ILE A 9 -13.60 4.60 -15.49
CA ILE A 9 -12.27 5.19 -15.47
C ILE A 9 -11.26 4.13 -15.86
N GLU A 10 -10.37 4.44 -16.78
CA GLU A 10 -9.24 3.60 -17.15
C GLU A 10 -7.93 4.32 -16.83
N ILE A 11 -7.03 3.64 -16.14
CA ILE A 11 -5.66 4.11 -15.86
C ILE A 11 -4.72 3.16 -16.58
N ARG A 12 -3.86 3.70 -17.44
CA ARG A 12 -2.79 2.97 -18.12
C ARG A 12 -1.46 3.55 -17.69
N TYR A 13 -0.59 2.68 -17.17
CA TYR A 13 0.74 3.04 -16.71
C TYR A 13 1.78 2.09 -17.31
N GLN A 14 2.94 2.64 -17.66
CA GLN A 14 4.14 1.88 -17.97
C GLN A 14 5.34 2.62 -17.41
N THR A 15 6.26 1.89 -16.77
CA THR A 15 7.51 2.44 -16.29
C THR A 15 8.31 3.08 -17.42
N ALA A 16 9.09 4.11 -17.10
CA ALA A 16 10.07 4.66 -18.03
C ALA A 16 11.02 3.57 -18.57
N LEU A 17 11.51 3.73 -19.80
CA LEU A 17 12.40 2.75 -20.46
C LEU A 17 13.73 2.53 -19.72
N VAL A 18 14.18 3.52 -18.94
CA VAL A 18 15.39 3.39 -18.13
C VAL A 18 15.21 2.56 -16.86
N VAL A 19 13.98 2.19 -16.50
CA VAL A 19 13.74 1.27 -15.37
C VAL A 19 14.15 -0.14 -15.80
N PRO A 20 15.14 -0.76 -15.15
CA PRO A 20 15.60 -2.09 -15.55
C PRO A 20 14.62 -3.19 -15.09
N PRO A 21 14.63 -4.37 -15.73
CA PRO A 21 14.06 -5.58 -15.12
C PRO A 21 14.77 -5.89 -13.77
N PRO A 22 14.12 -6.56 -12.80
CA PRO A 22 12.74 -7.08 -12.84
C PRO A 22 11.66 -6.04 -12.49
N TYR A 23 12.04 -4.77 -12.34
CA TYR A 23 11.16 -3.67 -11.92
C TYR A 23 10.33 -3.07 -13.06
N ALA A 24 10.77 -3.21 -14.30
CA ALA A 24 10.05 -2.76 -15.49
C ALA A 24 8.68 -3.45 -15.62
N HIS A 25 7.61 -2.66 -15.72
CA HIS A 25 6.25 -3.20 -15.83
C HIS A 25 5.28 -2.20 -16.44
N PHE A 26 4.12 -2.72 -16.85
CA PHE A 26 2.95 -1.92 -17.15
C PHE A 26 1.71 -2.50 -16.47
N PHE A 27 0.74 -1.64 -16.18
CA PHE A 27 -0.56 -2.07 -15.69
C PHE A 27 -1.70 -1.28 -16.31
N THR A 28 -2.87 -1.91 -16.33
CA THR A 28 -4.15 -1.27 -16.64
C THR A 28 -5.13 -1.52 -15.49
N LEU A 29 -5.77 -0.44 -15.03
CA LEU A 29 -6.89 -0.48 -14.10
C LEU A 29 -8.15 0.02 -14.82
N GLN A 30 -9.20 -0.79 -14.87
CA GLN A 30 -10.52 -0.38 -15.34
C GLN A 30 -11.49 -0.37 -14.17
N LEU A 31 -12.15 0.76 -13.94
CA LEU A 31 -12.97 1.04 -12.77
C LEU A 31 -14.40 1.36 -13.21
N HIS A 32 -15.38 0.69 -12.61
CA HIS A 32 -16.79 0.95 -12.85
C HIS A 32 -17.55 1.08 -11.53
N PRO A 33 -18.37 2.14 -11.35
CA PRO A 33 -19.25 2.19 -10.21
C PRO A 33 -20.36 1.15 -10.39
N THR A 34 -20.73 0.50 -9.30
CA THR A 34 -21.84 -0.45 -9.29
C THR A 34 -23.08 0.13 -8.61
N ASN A 35 -24.23 -0.50 -8.83
CA ASN A 35 -25.51 -0.05 -8.27
C ASN A 35 -25.58 -0.21 -6.75
N ASP A 36 -24.79 -1.11 -6.16
CA ASP A 36 -24.76 -1.33 -4.70
C ASP A 36 -23.73 -0.44 -3.97
N GLY A 37 -23.10 0.48 -4.70
CA GLY A 37 -22.12 1.44 -4.18
C GLY A 37 -20.69 0.93 -4.16
N ARG A 38 -20.43 -0.35 -4.46
CA ARG A 38 -19.05 -0.87 -4.61
C ARG A 38 -18.39 -0.39 -5.89
N LEU A 39 -17.07 -0.53 -5.95
CA LEU A 39 -16.28 -0.27 -7.14
C LEU A 39 -15.93 -1.60 -7.82
N SER A 40 -16.44 -1.85 -9.02
CA SER A 40 -15.93 -2.93 -9.86
C SER A 40 -14.56 -2.51 -10.41
N ILE A 41 -13.58 -3.40 -10.33
CA ILE A 41 -12.22 -3.17 -10.79
C ILE A 41 -11.73 -4.36 -11.61
N ASN A 42 -11.00 -4.08 -12.68
CA ASN A 42 -10.23 -5.04 -13.44
C ASN A 42 -8.78 -4.56 -13.49
N LEU A 43 -7.87 -5.34 -12.91
CA LEU A 43 -6.44 -5.12 -12.90
C LEU A 43 -5.77 -6.12 -13.85
N THR A 44 -4.91 -5.61 -14.73
CA THR A 44 -3.92 -6.40 -15.46
C THR A 44 -2.57 -5.76 -15.26
N MET A 45 -1.56 -6.55 -14.89
CA MET A 45 -0.19 -6.12 -14.69
C MET A 45 0.76 -7.15 -15.30
N THR A 46 1.74 -6.66 -16.04
CA THR A 46 2.77 -7.47 -16.70
C THR A 46 4.13 -6.86 -16.45
N TYR A 47 5.08 -7.69 -16.06
CA TYR A 47 6.48 -7.31 -15.94
C TYR A 47 7.21 -7.65 -17.24
N THR A 48 8.12 -6.78 -17.65
CA THR A 48 8.78 -6.87 -18.96
C THR A 48 10.27 -7.14 -18.83
N ASP A 49 10.87 -7.67 -19.91
CA ASP A 49 12.31 -7.78 -20.11
C ASP A 49 13.02 -8.68 -19.07
N ARG A 50 12.27 -9.59 -18.41
CA ARG A 50 12.78 -10.51 -17.39
C ARG A 50 13.45 -11.75 -17.97
N GLU A 51 13.24 -12.02 -19.26
CA GLU A 51 13.87 -13.12 -19.99
C GLU A 51 15.40 -13.01 -20.07
N GLU A 52 15.96 -11.83 -19.79
CA GLU A 52 17.39 -11.58 -19.73
C GLU A 52 18.01 -11.88 -18.35
N LEU A 53 17.18 -12.08 -17.32
CA LEU A 53 17.61 -12.34 -15.95
C LEU A 53 17.50 -13.83 -15.62
N ASP A 54 18.39 -14.30 -14.75
CA ASP A 54 18.25 -15.63 -14.16
C ASP A 54 17.29 -15.64 -12.95
N GLU A 55 16.93 -16.84 -12.48
CA GLU A 55 16.01 -16.99 -11.35
C GLU A 55 16.58 -16.45 -10.03
N GLU A 56 17.89 -16.50 -9.83
CA GLU A 56 18.54 -15.99 -8.62
C GLU A 56 18.51 -14.45 -8.60
N GLU A 57 18.71 -13.80 -9.75
CA GLU A 57 18.57 -12.35 -9.91
C GLU A 57 17.13 -11.90 -9.64
N ILE A 58 16.12 -12.61 -10.18
CA ILE A 58 14.71 -12.27 -9.97
C ILE A 58 14.33 -12.46 -8.50
N THR A 59 14.63 -13.62 -7.91
CA THR A 59 14.23 -13.95 -6.54
C THR A 59 15.03 -13.19 -5.49
N GLY A 60 16.30 -12.87 -5.76
CA GLY A 60 17.14 -12.04 -4.90
C GLY A 60 16.61 -10.61 -4.75
N GLU A 61 15.94 -10.08 -5.78
CA GLU A 61 15.26 -8.78 -5.73
C GLU A 61 13.84 -8.86 -5.14
N GLY A 62 13.42 -10.02 -4.65
CA GLY A 62 12.10 -10.23 -4.02
C GLY A 62 10.94 -10.47 -4.98
N PHE A 63 11.23 -10.75 -6.25
CA PHE A 63 10.26 -11.12 -7.27
C PHE A 63 10.13 -12.63 -7.41
N SER A 64 9.13 -13.08 -8.17
CA SER A 64 8.97 -14.47 -8.57
C SER A 64 9.01 -14.60 -10.09
N MET A 65 9.20 -15.83 -10.58
CA MET A 65 9.15 -16.11 -12.02
C MET A 65 7.76 -15.87 -12.65
N ASN A 66 6.71 -15.63 -11.84
CA ASN A 66 5.35 -15.43 -12.31
C ASN A 66 4.63 -14.33 -11.51
N ASP A 67 5.15 -13.10 -11.59
CA ASP A 67 4.53 -11.94 -10.95
C ASP A 67 3.46 -11.24 -11.79
N ASP A 68 3.34 -11.61 -13.06
CA ASP A 68 2.23 -11.20 -13.90
C ASP A 68 0.91 -11.49 -13.19
N TYR A 69 0.03 -10.50 -13.16
CA TYR A 69 -1.14 -10.56 -12.30
C TYR A 69 -2.38 -10.00 -13.00
N GLN A 70 -3.46 -10.77 -12.94
CA GLN A 70 -4.75 -10.39 -13.46
C GLN A 70 -5.82 -10.70 -12.43
N TRP A 71 -6.67 -9.72 -12.17
CA TRP A 71 -7.79 -9.90 -11.26
C TRP A 71 -8.96 -8.99 -11.60
N ALA A 72 -10.17 -9.54 -11.54
CA ALA A 72 -11.39 -8.77 -11.69
C ALA A 72 -12.34 -9.07 -10.53
N GLY A 73 -12.92 -8.03 -9.95
CA GLY A 73 -13.80 -8.16 -8.80
C GLY A 73 -14.33 -6.83 -8.30
N HIS A 74 -14.66 -6.77 -7.01
CA HIS A 74 -15.29 -5.61 -6.39
C HIS A 74 -14.52 -5.16 -5.16
N LEU A 75 -14.25 -3.87 -5.05
CA LEU A 75 -13.76 -3.22 -3.85
C LEU A 75 -14.92 -2.57 -3.07
N PRO A 76 -14.81 -2.43 -1.73
CA PRO A 76 -15.83 -1.79 -0.90
C PRO A 76 -16.18 -0.36 -1.32
N ALA A 77 -17.34 0.13 -0.87
CA ALA A 77 -17.89 1.43 -1.29
C ALA A 77 -16.99 2.64 -1.03
N ILE A 78 -16.08 2.56 -0.05
CA ILE A 78 -15.09 3.61 0.22
C ILE A 78 -14.22 3.91 -1.00
N TRP A 79 -13.94 2.91 -1.84
CA TRP A 79 -13.14 3.06 -3.05
C TRP A 79 -13.90 3.78 -4.15
N GLU A 80 -15.19 3.52 -4.32
CA GLU A 80 -16.02 4.26 -5.27
C GLU A 80 -16.06 5.74 -4.91
N GLN A 81 -16.29 6.06 -3.63
CA GLN A 81 -16.28 7.43 -3.12
C GLN A 81 -14.91 8.10 -3.36
N THR A 82 -13.82 7.42 -3.01
CA THR A 82 -12.45 7.94 -3.14
C THR A 82 -12.10 8.26 -4.60
N VAL A 83 -12.41 7.34 -5.51
CA VAL A 83 -12.18 7.52 -6.96
C VAL A 83 -13.06 8.64 -7.51
N SER A 84 -14.35 8.67 -7.15
CA SER A 84 -15.29 9.73 -7.53
C SER A 84 -14.81 11.11 -7.11
N ASP A 85 -14.30 11.25 -5.88
CA ASP A 85 -13.82 12.53 -5.35
C ASP A 85 -12.56 13.02 -6.07
N LEU A 86 -11.63 12.12 -6.40
CA LEU A 86 -10.46 12.48 -7.21
C LEU A 86 -10.86 12.84 -8.65
N ALA A 87 -11.74 12.05 -9.28
CA ALA A 87 -12.19 12.31 -10.64
C ALA A 87 -12.87 13.68 -10.77
N ARG A 88 -13.72 14.05 -9.80
CA ARG A 88 -14.48 15.32 -9.81
C ARG A 88 -13.60 16.58 -9.80
N LYS A 89 -12.42 16.50 -9.18
CA LYS A 89 -11.44 17.61 -9.11
C LYS A 89 -10.36 17.54 -10.20
N THR A 90 -10.36 16.50 -11.01
CA THR A 90 -9.32 16.25 -12.01
C THR A 90 -9.59 17.04 -13.27
N GLN A 91 -8.53 17.68 -13.79
CA GLN A 91 -8.51 18.20 -15.16
C GLN A 91 -7.52 17.36 -15.96
N LEU A 92 -7.95 16.88 -17.13
CA LEU A 92 -7.09 16.15 -18.05
C LEU A 92 -6.44 17.13 -19.02
N LYS A 93 -5.11 17.06 -19.12
CA LYS A 93 -4.32 17.77 -20.13
C LYS A 93 -4.07 16.84 -21.31
N THR A 94 -3.92 17.42 -22.49
CA THR A 94 -3.54 16.65 -23.69
C THR A 94 -2.28 15.84 -23.40
N PHE A 95 -2.39 14.52 -23.60
CA PHE A 95 -1.27 13.62 -23.56
C PHE A 95 -0.64 13.54 -24.95
N ASN A 96 0.68 13.60 -25.03
CA ASN A 96 1.42 13.43 -26.28
C ASN A 96 2.52 12.40 -26.03
N GLU A 97 2.28 11.19 -26.53
CA GLU A 97 3.16 10.03 -26.37
C GLU A 97 4.51 10.24 -27.08
N GLU A 98 4.52 10.90 -28.24
CA GLU A 98 5.74 11.18 -29.01
C GLU A 98 6.72 12.12 -28.28
N LYS A 99 6.26 12.81 -27.23
CA LYS A 99 7.09 13.70 -26.40
C LYS A 99 7.60 13.03 -25.13
N LEU A 100 7.24 11.78 -24.86
CA LEU A 100 7.82 11.04 -23.74
C LEU A 100 9.29 10.77 -24.02
N SER A 101 10.15 11.08 -23.05
CA SER A 101 11.54 10.64 -23.07
C SER A 101 11.70 9.30 -22.36
N ASP A 102 12.83 8.64 -22.58
CA ASP A 102 13.18 7.35 -21.98
C ASP A 102 13.13 7.36 -20.44
N ASN A 103 13.20 8.54 -19.81
CA ASN A 103 13.17 8.75 -18.36
C ASN A 103 11.77 9.09 -17.81
N GLN A 104 10.73 9.02 -18.62
CA GLN A 104 9.37 9.39 -18.23
C GLN A 104 8.43 8.20 -18.31
N ASP A 105 7.70 7.94 -17.23
CA ASP A 105 6.64 6.95 -17.25
C ASP A 105 5.52 7.37 -18.22
N TYR A 106 4.98 6.39 -18.92
CA TYR A 106 3.67 6.52 -19.55
C TYR A 106 2.60 6.58 -18.46
N PHE A 107 1.71 7.59 -18.51
CA PHE A 107 0.58 7.67 -17.59
C PHE A 107 -0.60 8.38 -18.23
N LEU A 108 -1.60 7.59 -18.60
CA LEU A 108 -2.82 8.06 -19.24
C LEU A 108 -4.03 7.69 -18.38
N VAL A 109 -4.90 8.67 -18.15
CA VAL A 109 -6.19 8.47 -17.51
C VAL A 109 -7.30 8.78 -18.51
N THR A 110 -8.24 7.86 -18.65
CA THR A 110 -9.48 8.04 -19.40
C THR A 110 -10.63 8.09 -18.39
N ILE A 111 -11.47 9.12 -18.46
CA ILE A 111 -12.66 9.28 -17.64
C ILE A 111 -13.87 9.38 -18.57
N GLU A 112 -14.77 8.40 -18.48
CA GLU A 112 -16.08 8.45 -19.12
C GLU A 112 -17.10 8.92 -18.09
N THR A 113 -17.84 10.00 -18.37
CA THR A 113 -18.94 10.47 -17.52
C THR A 113 -20.26 10.41 -18.26
N TYR A 114 -21.36 10.27 -17.51
CA TYR A 114 -22.72 10.31 -18.08
C TYR A 114 -23.06 11.65 -18.77
N ALA A 115 -22.39 12.73 -18.38
CA ALA A 115 -22.70 14.09 -18.84
C ALA A 115 -21.82 14.58 -20.00
N GLN A 116 -20.54 14.21 -20.02
CA GLN A 116 -19.54 14.82 -20.91
C GLN A 116 -18.89 13.80 -21.88
N GLY A 117 -19.30 12.54 -21.84
CA GLY A 117 -18.70 11.48 -22.65
C GLY A 117 -17.32 11.07 -22.13
N SER A 118 -16.48 10.56 -23.02
CA SER A 118 -15.13 10.07 -22.70
C SER A 118 -14.07 11.15 -22.96
N GLN A 119 -13.20 11.38 -21.97
CA GLN A 119 -12.03 12.25 -22.09
C GLN A 119 -10.78 11.49 -21.64
N SER A 120 -9.67 11.66 -22.35
CA SER A 120 -8.40 11.01 -22.02
C SER A 120 -7.26 12.03 -21.99
N GLY A 121 -6.33 11.85 -21.07
CA GLY A 121 -5.16 12.72 -20.97
C GLY A 121 -4.32 12.45 -19.72
N THR A 122 -3.32 13.30 -19.50
CA THR A 122 -2.55 13.29 -18.24
C THR A 122 -3.28 14.13 -17.20
N PRO A 123 -3.59 13.58 -16.01
CA PRO A 123 -4.26 14.34 -14.97
C PRO A 123 -3.37 15.45 -14.42
N SER A 124 -3.95 16.62 -14.12
CA SER A 124 -3.26 17.74 -13.48
C SER A 124 -2.66 17.37 -12.12
N GLN A 125 -3.29 16.44 -11.39
CA GLN A 125 -2.83 15.90 -10.10
C GLN A 125 -2.19 14.52 -10.29
N ARG A 126 -1.20 14.41 -11.19
CA ARG A 126 -0.56 13.12 -11.55
C ARG A 126 -0.13 12.29 -10.35
N SER A 127 0.52 12.90 -9.37
CA SER A 127 0.97 12.17 -8.17
C SER A 127 -0.18 11.59 -7.36
N GLU A 128 -1.32 12.29 -7.25
CA GLU A 128 -2.49 11.77 -6.54
C GLU A 128 -3.09 10.54 -7.24
N TRP A 129 -3.12 10.55 -8.56
CA TRP A 129 -3.57 9.41 -9.36
C TRP A 129 -2.59 8.23 -9.29
N GLN A 130 -1.29 8.49 -9.25
CA GLN A 130 -0.28 7.44 -9.05
C GLN A 130 -0.42 6.80 -7.66
N PHE A 131 -0.59 7.60 -6.60
CA PHE A 131 -0.86 7.08 -5.27
C PHE A 131 -2.17 6.28 -5.24
N LEU A 132 -3.27 6.81 -5.81
CA LEU A 132 -4.53 6.08 -5.90
C LEU A 132 -4.36 4.73 -6.62
N SER A 133 -3.58 4.69 -7.71
CA SER A 133 -3.33 3.45 -8.45
C SER A 133 -2.62 2.41 -7.59
N GLN A 134 -1.59 2.82 -6.84
CA GLN A 134 -0.89 1.95 -5.89
C GLN A 134 -1.83 1.45 -4.80
N GLU A 135 -2.63 2.32 -4.19
CA GLU A 135 -3.57 1.90 -3.14
C GLU A 135 -4.66 0.95 -3.67
N LEU A 136 -5.16 1.16 -4.89
CA LEU A 136 -6.12 0.27 -5.55
C LEU A 136 -5.52 -1.11 -5.81
N ILE A 137 -4.27 -1.17 -6.29
CA ILE A 137 -3.56 -2.44 -6.51
C ILE A 137 -3.38 -3.18 -5.18
N GLN A 138 -2.97 -2.48 -4.12
CA GLN A 138 -2.85 -3.07 -2.78
C GLN A 138 -4.21 -3.57 -2.24
N ALA A 139 -5.29 -2.81 -2.45
CA ALA A 139 -6.63 -3.24 -2.10
C ALA A 139 -7.08 -4.50 -2.88
N VAL A 140 -6.70 -4.60 -4.16
CA VAL A 140 -6.93 -5.81 -4.97
C VAL A 140 -6.15 -6.99 -4.42
N TYR A 141 -4.88 -6.81 -4.03
CA TYR A 141 -4.08 -7.88 -3.44
C TYR A 141 -4.67 -8.40 -2.13
N GLU A 142 -5.16 -7.51 -1.27
CA GLU A 142 -5.85 -7.90 -0.03
C GLU A 142 -7.18 -8.64 -0.31
N VAL A 143 -8.05 -8.08 -1.16
CA VAL A 143 -9.38 -8.67 -1.43
C VAL A 143 -9.28 -10.00 -2.18
N SER A 144 -8.29 -10.14 -3.06
CA SER A 144 -8.03 -11.39 -3.78
C SER A 144 -7.39 -12.48 -2.90
N GLY A 145 -6.87 -12.11 -1.73
CA GLY A 145 -6.11 -12.99 -0.85
C GLY A 145 -4.67 -13.25 -1.31
N LYS A 146 -4.15 -12.48 -2.27
CA LYS A 146 -2.74 -12.53 -2.67
C LYS A 146 -1.84 -12.03 -1.54
N GLU A 147 -2.26 -10.98 -0.84
CA GLU A 147 -1.55 -10.40 0.29
C GLU A 147 -2.48 -10.22 1.50
N LYS A 148 -1.89 -10.13 2.69
CA LYS A 148 -2.61 -9.78 3.91
C LYS A 148 -2.50 -8.27 4.17
N PRO A 149 -3.45 -7.69 4.93
CA PRO A 149 -3.26 -6.35 5.48
C PRO A 149 -1.94 -6.23 6.23
N PHE A 150 -1.36 -5.03 6.25
CA PHE A 150 -0.18 -4.76 7.06
C PHE A 150 -0.54 -4.84 8.54
N GLU A 151 0.24 -5.59 9.31
CA GLU A 151 0.08 -5.75 10.74
C GLU A 151 1.39 -5.43 11.45
N ALA A 152 1.30 -4.72 12.58
CA ALA A 152 2.43 -4.53 13.48
C ALA A 152 1.96 -4.61 14.93
N THR A 153 2.62 -5.46 15.71
CA THR A 153 2.36 -5.59 17.15
C THR A 153 3.57 -5.14 17.93
N TYR A 154 3.42 -4.10 18.74
CA TYR A 154 4.43 -3.64 19.70
C TYR A 154 4.06 -4.09 21.11
N LEU A 155 5.01 -4.70 21.79
CA LEU A 155 4.85 -5.31 23.11
C LEU A 155 5.92 -4.79 24.07
N GLU A 156 5.49 -4.23 25.19
CA GLU A 156 6.35 -3.82 26.31
C GLU A 156 6.03 -4.67 27.54
N ILE A 157 7.05 -5.32 28.10
CA ILE A 157 6.97 -6.11 29.32
C ILE A 157 7.90 -5.47 30.36
N GLU A 158 7.33 -4.91 31.42
CA GLU A 158 8.07 -4.25 32.49
C GLU A 158 7.48 -4.60 33.86
N SER A 159 8.33 -5.07 34.79
CA SER A 159 7.94 -5.40 36.17
C SER A 159 6.70 -6.30 36.27
N GLY A 160 6.53 -7.23 35.32
CA GLY A 160 5.39 -8.14 35.23
C GLY A 160 4.14 -7.55 34.58
N ASN A 161 4.13 -6.25 34.25
CA ASN A 161 3.06 -5.61 33.47
C ASN A 161 3.31 -5.79 31.98
N ARG A 162 2.23 -6.06 31.25
CA ARG A 162 2.22 -6.18 29.79
C ARG A 162 1.42 -5.03 29.19
N THR A 163 2.06 -4.24 28.33
CA THR A 163 1.42 -3.22 27.50
C THR A 163 1.60 -3.58 26.04
N GLU A 164 0.53 -3.51 25.27
CA GLU A 164 0.52 -3.96 23.88
C GLU A 164 -0.21 -2.95 23.00
N ALA A 165 0.30 -2.77 21.79
CA ALA A 165 -0.36 -2.03 20.72
C ALA A 165 -0.33 -2.89 19.45
N HIS A 166 -1.49 -3.16 18.88
CA HIS A 166 -1.67 -3.86 17.62
C HIS A 166 -2.21 -2.89 16.57
N LEU A 167 -1.43 -2.67 15.52
CA LEU A 167 -1.75 -1.81 14.39
C LEU A 167 -2.11 -2.70 13.20
N THR A 168 -3.26 -2.45 12.59
CA THR A 168 -3.68 -3.09 11.34
C THR A 168 -3.98 -2.00 10.32
N ALA A 169 -3.35 -2.07 9.14
CA ALA A 169 -3.68 -1.20 8.02
C ALA A 169 -4.21 -2.05 6.86
N SER A 170 -5.46 -1.83 6.50
CA SER A 170 -6.11 -2.54 5.39
C SER A 170 -6.40 -1.56 4.25
N PHE A 171 -5.80 -1.82 3.09
CA PHE A 171 -6.15 -1.17 1.83
C PHE A 171 -7.53 -1.61 1.35
N ALA A 172 -7.94 -2.86 1.54
CA ALA A 172 -9.29 -3.31 1.19
C ALA A 172 -10.37 -2.44 1.86
N GLY A 173 -10.24 -2.18 3.16
CA GLY A 173 -11.13 -1.31 3.94
C GLY A 173 -10.78 0.18 3.91
N ARG A 174 -9.60 0.53 3.39
CA ARG A 174 -8.99 1.88 3.47
C ARG A 174 -9.01 2.45 4.89
N GLU A 175 -8.60 1.62 5.85
CA GLU A 175 -8.62 1.91 7.28
C GLU A 175 -7.30 1.56 7.96
N VAL A 176 -6.92 2.37 8.96
CA VAL A 176 -5.86 2.03 9.92
C VAL A 176 -6.47 1.92 11.31
N ARG A 177 -6.42 0.73 11.90
CA ARG A 177 -6.93 0.43 13.23
C ARG A 177 -5.79 0.24 14.21
N LEU A 178 -5.90 0.87 15.37
CA LEU A 178 -4.97 0.70 16.48
C LEU A 178 -5.73 0.18 17.69
N GLU A 179 -5.32 -1.00 18.17
CA GLU A 179 -5.82 -1.60 19.40
C GLU A 179 -4.72 -1.56 20.45
N THR A 180 -5.01 -1.05 21.64
CA THR A 180 -4.07 -1.02 22.76
C THR A 180 -4.62 -1.80 23.94
N ARG A 181 -3.72 -2.45 24.68
CA ARG A 181 -4.05 -3.16 25.91
C ARG A 181 -3.08 -2.75 27.00
N ARG A 182 -3.60 -2.09 28.02
CA ARG A 182 -2.86 -1.70 29.24
C ARG A 182 -3.54 -2.31 30.44
N ALA A 183 -2.81 -3.08 31.25
CA ALA A 183 -3.37 -3.70 32.47
C ALA A 183 -4.74 -4.39 32.26
N ASN A 184 -4.90 -5.09 31.11
CA ASN A 184 -6.13 -5.76 30.67
C ASN A 184 -7.34 -4.86 30.32
N GLN A 185 -7.15 -3.56 30.10
CA GLN A 185 -8.16 -2.70 29.52
C GLN A 185 -7.89 -2.54 28.01
N PRO A 186 -8.72 -3.15 27.14
CA PRO A 186 -8.61 -2.95 25.70
C PRO A 186 -9.19 -1.59 25.31
N GLN A 187 -8.48 -0.88 24.44
CA GLN A 187 -8.98 0.30 23.74
C GLN A 187 -8.73 0.11 22.24
N ALA A 188 -9.62 0.63 21.41
CA ALA A 188 -9.48 0.61 19.97
C ALA A 188 -9.83 1.97 19.39
N LYS A 189 -9.07 2.42 18.39
CA LYS A 189 -9.37 3.62 17.63
C LYS A 189 -8.93 3.48 16.18
N THR A 190 -9.60 4.22 15.31
CA THR A 190 -9.22 4.36 13.90
C THR A 190 -8.31 5.58 13.75
N LEU A 191 -7.16 5.40 13.12
CA LEU A 191 -6.25 6.49 12.76
C LEU A 191 -6.62 7.06 11.38
N PRO A 192 -6.36 8.36 11.13
CA PRO A 192 -6.59 8.92 9.80
C PRO A 192 -5.77 8.20 8.73
N TRP A 193 -6.41 7.72 7.66
CA TRP A 193 -5.75 6.97 6.58
C TRP A 193 -4.51 7.69 6.01
N LYS A 194 -4.54 9.02 5.92
CA LYS A 194 -3.42 9.85 5.46
C LYS A 194 -2.12 9.67 6.27
N GLU A 195 -2.20 9.17 7.50
CA GLU A 195 -1.05 8.89 8.36
C GLU A 195 -0.36 7.57 8.01
N LEU A 196 -1.02 6.68 7.25
CA LEU A 196 -0.49 5.36 6.91
C LEU A 196 0.87 5.44 6.23
N LYS A 197 1.02 6.30 5.21
CA LYS A 197 2.29 6.44 4.48
C LYS A 197 3.45 6.77 5.42
N ALA A 198 3.26 7.75 6.29
CA ALA A 198 4.29 8.15 7.25
C ALA A 198 4.59 7.05 8.29
N LEU A 199 3.60 6.23 8.64
CA LEU A 199 3.81 5.05 9.49
C LEU A 199 4.62 3.97 8.76
N MET A 200 4.20 3.58 7.56
CA MET A 200 4.89 2.56 6.76
C MET A 200 6.34 2.95 6.47
N GLU A 201 6.59 4.20 6.07
CA GLU A 201 7.95 4.72 5.87
C GLU A 201 8.84 4.52 7.10
N VAL A 202 8.29 4.60 8.32
CA VAL A 202 9.06 4.38 9.54
C VAL A 202 9.32 2.89 9.81
N PHE A 203 8.37 2.01 9.53
CA PHE A 203 8.54 0.57 9.69
C PHE A 203 9.51 -0.04 8.67
N PHE A 204 9.52 0.47 7.43
CA PHE A 204 10.36 -0.04 6.35
C PHE A 204 11.69 0.73 6.17
N ALA A 205 11.98 1.71 7.03
CA ALA A 205 13.26 2.45 7.01
C ALA A 205 14.39 1.77 7.81
N VAL A 206 14.14 0.57 8.35
CA VAL A 206 15.11 -0.22 9.12
C VAL A 206 15.05 -1.66 8.68
N ASP A 207 16.14 -2.39 8.93
CA ASP A 207 16.22 -3.82 8.73
C ASP A 207 15.95 -4.56 10.05
N TYR A 208 15.43 -5.78 9.92
CA TYR A 208 15.08 -6.64 11.05
C TYR A 208 15.95 -7.89 11.02
N ASN A 209 16.76 -8.10 12.06
CA ASN A 209 17.66 -9.24 12.13
C ASN A 209 16.88 -10.52 12.43
N SER A 210 16.63 -11.34 11.41
CA SER A 210 15.93 -12.61 11.53
C SER A 210 16.70 -13.65 12.35
N GLU A 211 18.04 -13.56 12.42
CA GLU A 211 18.86 -14.47 13.25
C GLU A 211 18.66 -14.21 14.75
N GLU A 212 18.29 -12.97 15.13
CA GLU A 212 17.99 -12.57 16.51
C GLU A 212 16.50 -12.64 16.85
N ALA A 213 15.65 -13.03 15.88
CA ALA A 213 14.22 -13.08 16.08
C ALA A 213 13.80 -14.22 17.03
N LEU A 214 12.80 -13.94 17.84
CA LEU A 214 12.11 -14.94 18.65
C LEU A 214 10.90 -15.48 17.86
N LEU A 215 10.72 -16.80 17.84
CA LEU A 215 9.58 -17.44 17.15
C LEU A 215 8.34 -17.59 18.06
N ASP A 216 8.55 -17.49 19.37
CA ASP A 216 7.49 -17.51 20.37
C ASP A 216 7.19 -16.10 20.88
N VAL A 217 5.92 -15.86 21.25
CA VAL A 217 5.51 -14.59 21.86
C VAL A 217 6.36 -14.30 23.11
N PRO A 218 7.04 -13.14 23.17
CA PRO A 218 7.96 -12.81 24.27
C PRO A 218 7.28 -12.81 25.64
N ARG A 219 8.01 -13.30 26.65
CA ARG A 219 7.57 -13.35 28.06
C ARG A 219 8.54 -12.68 29.03
N LYS A 220 9.78 -12.43 28.59
CA LYS A 220 10.81 -11.78 29.41
C LYS A 220 10.60 -10.27 29.39
N PRO A 221 11.08 -9.53 30.41
CA PRO A 221 11.09 -8.08 30.38
C PRO A 221 11.84 -7.57 29.15
N GLY A 222 11.26 -6.59 28.46
CA GLY A 222 11.80 -6.09 27.19
C GLY A 222 10.76 -5.39 26.33
N ARG A 223 11.21 -4.98 25.14
CA ARG A 223 10.41 -4.29 24.12
C ARG A 223 10.54 -5.02 22.81
N TYR A 224 9.42 -5.49 22.29
CA TYR A 224 9.39 -6.39 21.16
C TYR A 224 8.45 -5.85 20.07
N LEU A 225 8.82 -6.11 18.82
CA LEU A 225 8.05 -5.76 17.64
C LEU A 225 7.81 -7.01 16.80
N ASN A 226 6.60 -7.19 16.33
CA ASN A 226 6.20 -8.20 15.37
C ASN A 226 5.55 -7.50 14.17
N LEU A 227 5.80 -7.97 12.95
CA LEU A 227 5.35 -7.32 11.71
C LEU A 227 4.32 -8.17 10.95
N GLY A 228 3.46 -8.89 11.68
CA GLY A 228 2.46 -9.79 11.07
C GLY A 228 3.05 -11.13 10.60
N THR A 229 4.30 -11.42 10.95
CA THR A 229 5.01 -12.67 10.68
C THR A 229 5.15 -13.50 11.96
N PRO A 230 5.72 -14.72 11.92
CA PRO A 230 6.02 -15.47 13.15
C PRO A 230 7.09 -14.83 14.03
N GLU A 231 7.98 -14.01 13.46
CA GLU A 231 9.13 -13.42 14.14
C GLU A 231 8.77 -12.27 15.08
N TRP A 232 9.42 -12.26 16.25
CA TRP A 232 9.42 -11.16 17.20
C TRP A 232 10.84 -10.59 17.36
N TYR A 233 10.99 -9.30 17.10
CA TYR A 233 12.26 -8.59 17.14
C TYR A 233 12.39 -7.81 18.44
N GLU A 234 13.44 -8.05 19.21
CA GLU A 234 13.76 -7.21 20.36
C GLU A 234 14.28 -5.85 19.87
N THR A 235 13.54 -4.77 20.15
CA THR A 235 13.79 -3.45 19.57
C THR A 235 15.12 -2.80 19.98
N GLY A 236 15.78 -3.36 20.99
CA GLY A 236 17.08 -2.93 21.49
C GLY A 236 18.26 -3.51 20.71
N THR A 237 18.11 -4.70 20.13
CA THR A 237 19.22 -5.47 19.52
C THR A 237 18.93 -5.90 18.09
N ALA A 238 17.71 -6.33 17.79
CA ALA A 238 17.35 -6.97 16.52
C ALA A 238 16.89 -5.99 15.42
N ILE A 239 17.03 -4.67 15.65
CA ILE A 239 16.70 -3.64 14.65
C ILE A 239 18.00 -2.99 14.18
N ILE A 240 18.25 -3.06 12.87
CA ILE A 240 19.47 -2.59 12.21
C ILE A 240 19.12 -1.39 11.33
N GLY A 241 19.96 -0.36 11.35
CA GLY A 241 19.78 0.82 10.50
C GLY A 241 20.42 2.07 11.11
N ASP A 242 20.36 3.18 10.37
CA ASP A 242 20.88 4.46 10.85
C ASP A 242 20.20 4.90 12.16
N GLU A 243 20.96 5.48 13.09
CA GLU A 243 20.45 5.90 14.41
C GLU A 243 19.21 6.80 14.29
N GLY A 244 19.16 7.66 13.27
CA GLY A 244 18.02 8.51 12.98
C GLY A 244 16.74 7.73 12.64
N ALA A 245 16.83 6.69 11.82
CA ALA A 245 15.69 5.84 11.44
C ALA A 245 15.22 4.99 12.63
N VAL A 246 16.16 4.33 13.32
CA VAL A 246 15.87 3.51 14.51
C VAL A 246 15.23 4.37 15.62
N SER A 247 15.72 5.59 15.84
CA SER A 247 15.15 6.53 16.82
C SER A 247 13.73 6.96 16.45
N LYS A 248 13.45 7.20 15.16
CA LYS A 248 12.09 7.51 14.68
C LYS A 248 11.14 6.34 14.93
N LEU A 249 11.55 5.12 14.59
CA LEU A 249 10.76 3.92 14.84
C LEU A 249 10.43 3.76 16.33
N ARG A 250 11.43 3.81 17.20
CA ARG A 250 11.22 3.71 18.65
C ARG A 250 10.24 4.75 19.18
N LYS A 251 10.29 6.00 18.68
CA LYS A 251 9.33 7.06 19.05
C LYS A 251 7.91 6.74 18.59
N VAL A 252 7.74 6.22 17.38
CA VAL A 252 6.43 5.79 16.87
C VAL A 252 5.87 4.67 17.73
N LEU A 253 6.66 3.63 18.03
CA LEU A 253 6.23 2.49 18.86
C LEU A 253 5.76 2.92 20.25
N VAL A 254 6.51 3.81 20.91
CA VAL A 254 6.10 4.37 22.22
C VAL A 254 4.82 5.18 22.10
N ARG A 255 4.63 5.94 21.02
CA ARG A 255 3.39 6.70 20.79
C ARG A 255 2.18 5.78 20.55
N LEU A 256 2.38 4.63 19.90
CA LEU A 256 1.31 3.66 19.64
C LEU A 256 0.73 3.09 20.95
N ILE A 257 1.56 2.81 21.95
CA ILE A 257 1.05 2.32 23.24
C ILE A 257 0.46 3.42 24.11
N GLN A 258 0.83 4.70 23.92
CA GLN A 258 0.31 5.87 24.66
C GLN A 258 -0.99 6.46 24.11
N SER A 259 -1.38 5.98 22.94
CA SER A 259 -2.50 6.42 22.13
C SER A 259 -3.83 5.89 22.62
#